data_AF-A0A7C1SZT4-F1
#
_entry.id   AF-A0A7C1SZT4-F1
#
_cell.length_a   1.000
_cell.length_b   1.000
_cell.length_c   1.000
_cell.angle_alpha   90.00
_cell.angle_beta   90.00
_cell.angle_gamma   90.00
#
_symmetry.space_group_name_H-M   'P 1'
#
loop_
_entity.id
_entity.type
_entity.pdbx_description
1 polymer ?
#
loop_
_entity_poly.entity_id
_entity_poly.type
_entity_poly.pdbx_seq_one_letter_code
_entity_poly.pdbx_strand_id
1 'polypeptide(L)' 'MSKESSETIAGKCEICKINGAKFVCMRCNRKVCSSCYFNILGLCKKCVARDVVEKWKGERKDWEKVLGVEWID' A
#
# COMPACT_ATOMS: atom_id res chain seq x y z
N MET A 1 -18.51 21.47 -11.08
CA MET A 1 -18.40 21.10 -9.65
C MET A 1 -17.85 19.68 -9.65
N SER A 2 -16.70 19.34 -9.06
CA SER A 2 -16.18 19.75 -7.76
C SER A 2 -14.65 19.74 -7.78
N LYS A 3 -14.02 20.81 -7.29
CA LYS A 3 -12.59 20.80 -6.95
C LYS A 3 -12.46 20.02 -5.65
N GLU A 4 -12.23 18.71 -5.74
CA GLU A 4 -11.77 17.93 -4.60
C GLU A 4 -10.35 18.42 -4.27
N SER A 5 -10.24 19.03 -3.09
CA SER A 5 -9.06 19.62 -2.51
C SER A 5 -7.94 18.58 -2.46
N SER A 6 -7.09 18.52 -3.48
CA SER A 6 -5.86 17.75 -3.42
C SER A 6 -4.87 18.50 -2.54
N GLU A 7 -4.95 18.26 -1.23
CA GLU A 7 -3.79 18.46 -0.37
C GLU A 7 -2.67 17.61 -0.98
N THR A 8 -1.80 18.27 -1.73
CA THR A 8 -0.76 17.60 -2.50
C THR A 8 0.15 16.91 -1.50
N ILE A 9 0.07 15.57 -1.47
CA ILE A 9 0.98 14.75 -0.69
C ILE A 9 2.35 14.92 -1.34
N ALA A 10 3.08 15.93 -0.88
CA ALA A 10 4.38 16.31 -1.39
C ALA A 10 5.50 15.70 -0.54
N GLY A 11 6.63 15.43 -1.19
CA GLY A 11 7.86 14.95 -0.54
C GLY A 11 8.13 13.45 -0.75
N LYS A 12 9.24 12.98 -0.18
CA LYS A 12 9.63 11.56 -0.21
C LYS A 12 8.92 10.77 0.87
N CYS A 13 8.70 9.48 0.61
CA CYS A 13 8.19 8.52 1.58
C CYS A 13 8.98 8.60 2.88
N GLU A 14 8.28 8.83 3.99
CA GLU A 14 8.92 8.97 5.29
C GLU A 14 9.50 7.66 5.84
N ILE A 15 9.19 6.52 5.22
CA ILE A 15 9.68 5.21 5.63
C ILE A 15 10.89 4.75 4.81
N CYS A 16 10.80 4.73 3.48
CA CYS A 16 11.91 4.26 2.65
C CYS A 16 12.82 5.37 2.16
N LYS A 17 12.36 6.63 2.15
CA LYS A 17 13.09 7.81 1.65
C LYS A 17 13.56 7.71 0.18
N ILE A 18 13.12 6.68 -0.56
CA ILE A 18 13.45 6.43 -1.96
C ILE A 18 12.37 7.01 -2.87
N ASN A 19 11.14 6.51 -2.74
CA ASN A 19 10.02 6.87 -3.61
C ASN A 19 9.27 8.11 -3.12
N GLY A 20 8.57 8.80 -4.02
CA GLY A 20 7.65 9.88 -3.66
C GLY A 20 6.49 9.39 -2.79
N ALA A 21 6.09 10.20 -1.81
CA ALA A 21 4.92 9.93 -1.00
C ALA A 21 3.64 10.13 -1.83
N LYS A 22 2.66 9.25 -1.63
CA LYS A 22 1.37 9.28 -2.33
C LYS A 22 0.17 9.07 -1.39
N PHE A 23 0.41 8.61 -0.17
CA PHE A 23 -0.63 8.27 0.81
C PHE A 23 -0.24 8.79 2.19
N VAL A 24 -1.24 9.04 3.03
CA VAL A 24 -1.06 9.40 4.45
C VAL A 24 -1.59 8.25 5.31
N CYS A 25 -0.77 7.75 6.24
CA CYS A 25 -1.19 6.72 7.18
C CYS A 25 -2.25 7.26 8.17
N MET A 26 -3.44 6.67 8.22
CA MET A 26 -4.52 7.15 9.09
C MET A 26 -4.20 7.08 10.60
N ARG A 27 -3.24 6.24 11.01
CA ARG A 27 -2.87 6.06 12.43
C ARG A 27 -1.75 6.97 12.90
N CYS A 28 -0.78 7.28 12.04
CA CYS A 28 0.43 7.99 12.45
C CYS A 28 0.77 9.20 11.56
N ASN A 29 -0.10 9.52 10.61
CA ASN A 29 0.00 10.66 9.68
C ASN A 29 1.27 10.72 8.82
N ARG A 30 2.08 9.66 8.79
CA ARG A 30 3.23 9.59 7.87
C ARG A 30 2.79 9.56 6.42
N LYS A 31 3.43 10.39 5.60
CA LYS A 31 3.37 10.42 4.15
C LYS A 31 4.25 9.32 3.58
N VAL A 32 3.67 8.36 2.87
CA VAL A 32 4.34 7.14 2.42
C VAL A 32 4.07 6.84 0.96
N CYS A 33 5.00 6.14 0.31
CA CYS A 33 4.83 5.66 -1.06
C CYS A 33 3.92 4.42 -1.12
N SER A 34 3.44 4.07 -2.31
CA SER A 34 2.59 2.89 -2.55
C SER A 34 3.16 1.59 -1.96
N SER A 35 4.48 1.37 -2.08
CA SER A 35 5.12 0.14 -1.56
C SER A 35 5.27 0.09 -0.03
N CYS A 36 5.01 1.20 0.67
CA CYS A 36 5.06 1.28 2.13
C CYS A 36 3.68 1.50 2.75
N TYR A 37 2.62 1.47 1.92
CA TYR A 37 1.23 1.72 2.30
C TYR A 37 0.34 0.53 1.95
N PHE A 38 -0.52 0.14 2.89
CA PHE A 38 -1.51 -0.91 2.71
C PHE A 38 -2.85 -0.26 2.42
N ASN A 39 -3.22 -0.13 1.14
CA ASN A 39 -4.46 0.56 0.73
C ASN A 39 -5.71 0.03 1.43
N ILE A 40 -5.85 -1.30 1.52
CA ILE A 40 -7.01 -1.96 2.16
C ILE A 40 -7.12 -1.58 3.64
N LEU A 41 -5.99 -1.37 4.32
CA LEU A 41 -5.96 -1.08 5.75
C LEU A 41 -5.91 0.42 6.05
N GLY A 42 -5.56 1.27 5.09
CA GLY A 42 -5.30 2.69 5.33
C GLY A 42 -4.00 2.97 6.11
N LEU A 43 -3.11 1.98 6.24
CA LEU A 43 -1.98 2.01 7.17
C LEU A 43 -0.62 1.89 6.49
N CYS A 44 0.41 2.50 7.07
CA CYS A 44 1.78 2.26 6.65
C CYS A 44 2.37 0.98 7.27
N LYS A 45 3.41 0.42 6.64
CA LYS A 45 4.06 -0.84 7.10
C LYS A 45 4.65 -0.84 8.51
N LYS A 46 4.77 0.34 9.14
CA LYS A 46 5.23 0.49 10.54
C LYS A 46 4.07 0.45 11.54
N CYS A 47 2.83 0.64 11.09
CA CYS A 47 1.62 0.63 11.92
C CYS A 47 0.83 -0.68 11.84
N VAL A 48 1.19 -1.53 10.88
CA VAL A 48 0.64 -2.87 10.69
C VAL A 48 1.42 -3.86 11.57
N ALA A 49 0.73 -4.82 12.20
CA ALA A 49 1.36 -5.87 12.99
C ALA A 49 2.35 -6.69 12.15
N ARG A 50 3.44 -7.17 12.76
CA ARG A 50 4.48 -7.92 12.06
C ARG A 50 3.91 -9.09 11.25
N ASP A 51 3.01 -9.87 11.84
CA ASP A 51 2.38 -11.03 11.20
C ASP A 51 1.67 -10.69 9.88
N VAL A 52 1.03 -9.53 9.81
CA VAL A 52 0.34 -9.06 8.61
C VAL A 52 1.35 -8.56 7.57
N VAL A 53 2.45 -7.95 7.99
CA VAL A 53 3.54 -7.53 7.08
C VAL A 53 4.27 -8.73 6.49
N GLU A 54 4.47 -9.80 7.25
CA GLU A 54 5.15 -11.01 6.77
C GLU A 54 4.32 -11.77 5.75
N LYS A 55 3.02 -11.97 6.01
CA LYS A 55 2.09 -12.55 5.02
C LYS A 55 2.06 -11.75 3.72
N TRP A 56 2.08 -10.42 3.82
CA TRP A 56 2.07 -9.55 2.64
C TRP A 56 3.36 -9.58 1.82
N LYS A 57 4.53 -9.75 2.46
CA LYS A 57 5.80 -9.90 1.74
C LYS A 57 5.95 -11.28 1.08
N GLY A 58 5.31 -12.31 1.65
CA GLY A 58 5.50 -13.70 1.23
C GLY A 58 4.59 -14.17 0.09
N GLU A 59 3.44 -13.54 -0.15
CA GLU A 59 2.48 -14.05 -1.12
C GLU A 59 2.65 -13.45 -2.51
N ARG A 60 3.67 -13.91 -3.25
CA ARG A 60 3.51 -14.08 -4.71
C ARG A 60 2.53 -15.25 -4.89
N LYS A 61 1.24 -15.01 -4.70
CA LYS A 61 0.23 -16.01 -5.03
C LYS A 61 0.19 -16.13 -6.54
N ASP A 62 0.57 -17.31 -7.01
CA ASP A 62 0.42 -17.76 -8.38
C ASP A 62 -1.09 -17.94 -8.62
N TRP A 63 -1.77 -16.86 -9.02
CA TRP A 63 -3.23 -16.83 -9.13
C TRP A 63 -3.77 -17.87 -10.11
N GLU A 64 -2.94 -18.35 -11.03
CA GLU A 64 -3.23 -19.46 -11.96
C GLU A 64 -3.41 -20.79 -11.20
N LYS A 65 -2.54 -21.09 -10.22
CA LYS A 65 -2.66 -22.29 -9.39
C LYS A 65 -3.73 -22.19 -8.29
N VAL A 66 -4.02 -20.98 -7.81
CA VAL A 66 -4.96 -20.78 -6.68
C VAL A 66 -6.42 -20.80 -7.15
N LEU A 67 -6.70 -20.31 -8.35
CA LEU A 67 -8.08 -20.17 -8.82
C LEU A 67 -8.59 -21.38 -9.60
N GLY A 68 -7.71 -22.26 -10.12
CA GLY A 68 -8.11 -23.53 -10.73
C GLY A 68 -9.10 -23.38 -11.89
N VAL A 69 -9.05 -22.25 -12.61
CA VAL A 69 -9.93 -21.95 -13.74
C VAL A 69 -9.14 -22.00 -15.04
N GLU A 70 -9.60 -22.81 -15.99
CA GLU A 70 -9.20 -22.69 -17.39
C GLU A 70 -9.73 -21.36 -17.93
N TRP A 71 -8.83 -20.52 -18.43
CA TRP A 71 -9.19 -19.28 -19.11
C TRP A 71 -9.75 -19.63 -20.49
N ILE A 72 -10.96 -19.17 -20.80
CA ILE A 72 -11.53 -19.29 -22.15
C ILE A 72 -10.97 -18.13 -22.98
N ASP A 73 -10.41 -18.46 -24.16
CA ASP A 73 -9.88 -17.52 -25.17
C ASP A 73 -10.95 -16.55 -25.71
#